data_AF-A0A8J4D850-F1
#
_entry.id   AF-A0A8J4D850-F1
#
_cell.length_a   1.000
_cell.length_b   1.000
_cell.length_c   1.000
_cell.angle_alpha   90.00
_cell.angle_beta   90.00
_cell.angle_gamma   90.00
#
_symmetry.space_group_name_H-M   'P 1'
#
loop_
_entity.id
_entity.type
_entity.pdbx_description
1 polymer ?
#
loop_
_entity_poly.entity_id
_entity_poly.type
_entity_poly.pdbx_seq_one_letter_code
_entity_poly.pdbx_strand_id
1 'polypeptide(L)'
;TDGAGVPTGTPLPDPPLVEAISEDPVLRNTKLIAEAWDCDGLNQVGAFPHYGGRWSEWNGKFRDVVRNFIKGTDGPWAGDFASAVCGSPNIYANSQPPENDWWGNNGGRQWRGGRGPSASINFVTAHDGFTLADVVSYNNKHNEANGEDNRDGEAHNNSWNCGEEGPSGKWEVNLPNQPDWSDTSRLVAFTLSDGKGGSLYVAFNTSHMPRLLRLPAWAGRVWQPLVDTSKVAPYDFLAADGVLSAADVAAARRSLAMWTTDHTYPVLPWSCIVLVSAPEDPASTNMIRSVPICGR
;
A
#
# COMPACT_ATOMS: atom_id res chain seq x y z
N THR A 1 19.70 -18.24 -35.01
CA THR A 1 20.58 -18.02 -33.85
C THR A 1 21.22 -16.66 -34.02
N ASP A 2 21.52 -15.97 -32.93
CA ASP A 2 22.16 -14.64 -32.86
C ASP A 2 23.63 -14.59 -33.33
N GLY A 3 24.12 -15.62 -34.02
CA GLY A 3 25.52 -15.77 -34.39
C GLY A 3 26.41 -16.35 -33.27
N ALA A 4 25.93 -16.42 -32.03
CA ALA A 4 26.62 -17.05 -30.88
C ALA A 4 26.00 -18.40 -30.46
N GLY A 5 25.03 -18.89 -31.24
CA GLY A 5 24.38 -20.18 -31.00
C GLY A 5 23.12 -20.09 -30.12
N VAL A 6 22.73 -18.90 -29.68
CA VAL A 6 21.49 -18.69 -28.92
C VAL A 6 20.34 -18.40 -29.89
N PRO A 7 19.18 -19.06 -29.77
CA PRO A 7 18.00 -18.73 -30.56
C PRO A 7 17.58 -17.27 -30.34
N THR A 8 17.27 -16.55 -31.42
CA THR A 8 16.79 -15.17 -31.35
C THR A 8 15.52 -15.11 -30.49
N GLY A 9 15.45 -14.14 -29.57
CA GLY A 9 14.33 -14.00 -28.61
C GLY A 9 14.55 -14.69 -27.27
N THR A 10 15.63 -15.47 -27.10
CA THR A 10 15.93 -16.11 -25.81
C THR A 10 16.28 -15.06 -24.75
N PRO A 11 15.60 -15.02 -23.58
CA PRO A 11 15.97 -14.16 -22.47
C PRO A 11 17.32 -14.58 -21.90
N LEU A 12 18.32 -13.70 -22.01
CA LEU A 12 19.67 -14.00 -21.54
C LEU A 12 19.77 -13.77 -20.02
N PRO A 13 20.42 -14.67 -19.25
CA PRO A 13 20.73 -14.43 -17.84
C PRO A 13 21.68 -13.26 -17.65
N ASP A 14 22.54 -12.98 -18.61
CA ASP A 14 23.55 -11.93 -18.56
C ASP A 14 23.53 -11.13 -19.88
N PRO A 15 22.51 -10.27 -20.08
CA PRO A 15 22.38 -9.52 -21.32
C PRO A 15 23.43 -8.39 -21.35
N PRO A 16 24.36 -8.39 -22.33
CA PRO A 16 25.53 -7.48 -22.32
C PRO A 16 25.14 -6.00 -22.42
N LEU A 17 23.96 -5.69 -22.96
CA LEU A 17 23.42 -4.33 -22.93
C LEU A 17 23.11 -3.85 -21.51
N VAL A 18 22.51 -4.70 -20.68
CA VAL A 18 22.13 -4.32 -19.31
C VAL A 18 23.37 -4.26 -18.42
N GLU A 19 24.34 -5.16 -18.61
CA GLU A 19 25.67 -5.06 -17.99
C GLU A 19 26.30 -3.71 -18.30
N ALA A 20 26.41 -3.35 -19.59
CA ALA A 20 26.99 -2.09 -20.02
C ALA A 20 26.27 -0.87 -19.40
N ILE A 21 24.94 -0.84 -19.38
CA ILE A 21 24.17 0.25 -18.75
C ILE A 21 24.45 0.32 -17.24
N SER A 22 24.57 -0.84 -16.58
CA SER A 22 24.75 -0.94 -15.13
C SER A 22 26.13 -0.47 -14.69
N GLU A 23 27.15 -0.78 -15.49
CA GLU A 23 28.57 -0.58 -15.16
C GLU A 23 29.19 0.67 -15.80
N ASP A 24 28.49 1.34 -16.74
CA ASP A 24 28.99 2.57 -17.36
C ASP A 24 29.29 3.65 -16.29
N PRO A 25 30.54 4.14 -16.19
CA PRO A 25 30.92 5.14 -15.20
C PRO A 25 30.16 6.46 -15.32
N VAL A 26 29.69 6.85 -16.51
CA VAL A 26 28.86 8.04 -16.73
C VAL A 26 27.48 7.85 -16.08
N LEU A 27 26.95 6.62 -16.14
CA LEU A 27 25.64 6.29 -15.61
C LEU A 27 25.66 5.89 -14.13
N ARG A 28 26.81 5.67 -13.49
CA ARG A 28 26.91 5.11 -12.11
C ARG A 28 26.02 5.76 -11.04
N ASN A 29 25.68 7.04 -11.19
CA ASN A 29 24.82 7.79 -10.25
C ASN A 29 23.36 7.98 -10.74
N THR A 30 23.05 7.49 -11.94
CA THR A 30 21.72 7.56 -12.55
C THR A 30 20.84 6.43 -12.02
N LYS A 31 19.63 6.75 -11.57
CA LYS A 31 18.67 5.74 -11.11
C LYS A 31 18.12 4.97 -12.31
N LEU A 32 18.10 3.64 -12.21
CA LEU A 32 17.63 2.76 -13.29
C LEU A 32 16.41 2.00 -12.80
N ILE A 33 15.35 2.01 -13.62
CA ILE A 33 14.06 1.40 -13.29
C ILE A 33 13.61 0.57 -14.48
N ALA A 34 13.23 -0.68 -14.25
CA ALA A 34 12.69 -1.58 -15.26
C ALA A 34 11.18 -1.78 -15.09
N GLU A 35 10.45 -1.74 -16.21
CA GLU A 35 9.16 -2.41 -16.36
C GLU A 35 9.48 -3.83 -16.83
N ALA A 36 9.59 -4.77 -15.88
CA ALA A 36 10.28 -6.04 -16.09
C ALA A 36 9.38 -7.12 -16.71
N TRP A 37 8.67 -6.79 -17.79
CA TRP A 37 7.83 -7.72 -18.55
C TRP A 37 7.73 -7.30 -20.03
N ASP A 38 7.20 -8.18 -20.87
CA ASP A 38 6.89 -7.89 -22.27
C ASP A 38 5.50 -8.42 -22.69
N CYS A 39 5.13 -8.15 -23.93
CA CYS A 39 3.83 -8.55 -24.50
C CYS A 39 3.77 -10.02 -24.99
N ASP A 40 4.86 -10.80 -24.86
CA ASP A 40 4.87 -12.23 -25.19
C ASP A 40 4.72 -13.11 -23.93
N GLY A 41 4.52 -12.47 -22.77
CA GLY A 41 4.25 -13.13 -21.50
C GLY A 41 5.49 -13.38 -20.65
N LEU A 42 6.67 -12.91 -21.05
CA LEU A 42 7.84 -12.92 -20.17
C LEU A 42 7.63 -11.95 -19.01
N ASN A 43 7.83 -12.44 -17.80
CA ASN A 43 7.80 -11.63 -16.58
C ASN A 43 9.05 -11.91 -15.76
N GLN A 44 9.79 -10.85 -15.45
CA GLN A 44 11.07 -10.89 -14.74
C GLN A 44 11.02 -10.14 -13.40
N VAL A 45 9.83 -9.73 -12.93
CA VAL A 45 9.69 -9.02 -11.65
C VAL A 45 10.28 -9.85 -10.51
N GLY A 46 11.13 -9.22 -9.69
CA GLY A 46 11.90 -9.82 -8.61
C GLY A 46 13.22 -10.47 -9.05
N ALA A 47 13.48 -10.57 -10.35
CA ALA A 47 14.63 -11.29 -10.92
C ALA A 47 15.18 -10.63 -12.20
N PHE A 48 14.96 -9.33 -12.41
CA PHE A 48 15.58 -8.61 -13.52
C PHE A 48 17.11 -8.56 -13.33
N PRO A 49 17.93 -8.70 -14.38
CA PRO A 49 19.39 -8.59 -14.29
C PRO A 49 19.83 -7.26 -13.69
N HIS A 50 20.19 -7.27 -12.41
CA HIS A 50 20.29 -6.05 -11.62
C HIS A 50 21.72 -5.66 -11.21
N TYR A 51 22.74 -6.48 -11.54
CA TYR A 51 24.17 -6.18 -11.34
C TYR A 51 24.48 -5.51 -9.98
N GLY A 52 24.23 -6.22 -8.87
CA GLY A 52 24.50 -5.72 -7.51
C GLY A 52 23.49 -4.70 -6.94
N GLY A 53 22.20 -4.87 -7.24
CA GLY A 53 21.13 -3.98 -6.75
C GLY A 53 21.03 -2.63 -7.47
N ARG A 54 21.59 -2.55 -8.69
CA ARG A 54 21.70 -1.33 -9.50
C ARG A 54 20.38 -0.87 -10.12
N TRP A 55 19.41 -1.77 -10.21
CA TRP A 55 18.08 -1.56 -10.81
C TRP A 55 16.96 -1.72 -9.78
N SER A 56 16.00 -0.80 -9.84
CA SER A 56 14.66 -0.95 -9.25
C SER A 56 13.67 -1.41 -10.32
N GLU A 57 12.49 -1.86 -9.90
CA GLU A 57 11.49 -2.46 -10.79
C GLU A 57 10.09 -1.92 -10.47
N TRP A 58 9.26 -1.72 -11.49
CA TRP A 58 7.82 -1.53 -11.31
C TRP A 58 7.20 -2.79 -10.70
N ASN A 59 6.67 -2.67 -9.49
CA ASN A 59 6.10 -3.79 -8.77
C ASN A 59 4.61 -3.96 -9.09
N GLY A 60 4.30 -4.64 -10.21
CA GLY A 60 2.92 -4.97 -10.57
C GLY A 60 2.20 -5.81 -9.51
N LYS A 61 2.91 -6.70 -8.80
CA LYS A 61 2.32 -7.50 -7.71
C LYS A 61 1.87 -6.63 -6.54
N PHE A 62 2.58 -5.53 -6.23
CA PHE A 62 2.13 -4.56 -5.22
C PHE A 62 0.78 -3.96 -5.61
N ARG A 63 0.63 -3.49 -6.85
CA ARG A 63 -0.64 -2.95 -7.37
C ARG A 63 -1.78 -3.94 -7.15
N ASP A 64 -1.59 -5.18 -7.60
CA ASP A 64 -2.64 -6.20 -7.58
C ASP A 64 -3.02 -6.60 -6.15
N VAL A 65 -2.03 -6.73 -5.26
CA VAL A 65 -2.23 -7.06 -3.84
C VAL A 65 -2.97 -5.95 -3.11
N VAL A 66 -2.54 -4.69 -3.28
CA VAL A 66 -3.18 -3.55 -2.63
C VAL A 66 -4.62 -3.41 -3.09
N ARG A 67 -4.89 -3.48 -4.41
CA ARG A 67 -6.25 -3.37 -4.94
C ARG A 67 -7.16 -4.48 -4.39
N ASN A 68 -6.72 -5.74 -4.40
CA ASN A 68 -7.53 -6.84 -3.89
C ASN A 68 -7.75 -6.79 -2.38
N PHE A 69 -6.72 -6.46 -1.59
CA PHE A 69 -6.88 -6.38 -0.14
C PHE A 69 -7.81 -5.23 0.26
N ILE A 70 -7.61 -4.03 -0.30
CA ILE A 70 -8.35 -2.82 0.06
C ILE A 70 -9.84 -2.92 -0.29
N LYS A 71 -10.19 -3.52 -1.44
CA LYS A 71 -11.60 -3.74 -1.80
C LYS A 71 -12.29 -4.85 -1.00
N GLY A 72 -11.57 -5.55 -0.13
CA GLY A 72 -12.13 -6.58 0.75
C GLY A 72 -12.37 -7.91 0.03
N THR A 73 -11.34 -8.46 -0.61
CA THR A 73 -11.40 -9.75 -1.33
C THR A 73 -10.91 -10.90 -0.45
N ASP A 74 -11.52 -12.08 -0.58
CA ASP A 74 -10.99 -13.31 0.03
C ASP A 74 -9.73 -13.82 -0.68
N GLY A 75 -8.92 -14.59 0.05
CA GLY A 75 -7.68 -15.23 -0.42
C GLY A 75 -6.45 -14.75 0.35
N PRO A 76 -5.23 -14.91 -0.21
CA PRO A 76 -3.97 -14.68 0.49
C PRO A 76 -3.64 -13.19 0.72
N TRP A 77 -4.56 -12.28 0.38
CA TRP A 77 -4.30 -10.86 0.22
C TRP A 77 -3.87 -10.16 1.50
N ALA A 78 -4.31 -10.62 2.69
CA ALA A 78 -3.87 -10.03 3.95
C ALA A 78 -2.37 -10.25 4.21
N GLY A 79 -1.88 -11.48 4.01
CA GLY A 79 -0.46 -11.82 4.16
C GLY A 79 0.40 -11.20 3.05
N ASP A 80 -0.10 -11.21 1.82
CA ASP A 80 0.55 -10.53 0.70
C ASP A 80 0.63 -9.01 0.93
N PHE A 81 -0.42 -8.39 1.47
CA PHE A 81 -0.45 -6.95 1.77
C PHE A 81 0.52 -6.59 2.90
N ALA A 82 0.62 -7.42 3.94
CA ALA A 82 1.65 -7.26 4.97
C ALA A 82 3.07 -7.32 4.37
N SER A 83 3.31 -8.23 3.41
CA SER A 83 4.57 -8.30 2.68
C SER A 83 4.80 -7.06 1.81
N ALA A 84 3.76 -6.54 1.15
CA ALA A 84 3.80 -5.32 0.35
C ALA A 84 4.17 -4.08 1.20
N VAL A 85 3.59 -3.94 2.39
CA VAL A 85 3.92 -2.88 3.36
C VAL A 85 5.40 -2.94 3.75
N CYS A 86 5.97 -4.14 3.87
CA CYS A 86 7.38 -4.35 4.18
C CYS A 86 8.33 -4.18 2.98
N GLY A 87 7.87 -3.68 1.84
CA GLY A 87 8.68 -3.52 0.62
C GLY A 87 8.90 -4.82 -0.16
N SER A 88 7.93 -5.74 -0.10
CA SER A 88 7.89 -7.01 -0.84
C SER A 88 9.16 -7.89 -0.65
N PRO A 89 9.56 -8.22 0.59
CA PRO A 89 10.70 -9.12 0.83
C PRO A 89 10.46 -10.52 0.27
N ASN A 90 9.21 -10.96 0.14
CA ASN A 90 8.82 -12.19 -0.54
C ASN A 90 9.22 -12.22 -2.03
N ILE A 91 9.47 -11.05 -2.65
CA ILE A 91 9.91 -10.89 -4.04
C ILE A 91 11.41 -10.63 -4.11
N TYR A 92 11.89 -9.57 -3.43
CA TYR A 92 13.24 -9.02 -3.64
C TYR A 92 14.30 -9.54 -2.65
N ALA A 93 13.90 -10.07 -1.50
CA ALA A 93 14.82 -10.65 -0.52
C ALA A 93 14.82 -12.19 -0.57
N ASN A 94 13.67 -12.81 -0.79
CA ASN A 94 13.53 -14.24 -0.97
C ASN A 94 14.19 -14.71 -2.28
N SER A 95 14.99 -15.78 -2.21
CA SER A 95 15.69 -16.37 -3.35
C SER A 95 15.03 -17.63 -3.92
N GLN A 96 13.98 -18.17 -3.31
CA GLN A 96 13.24 -19.36 -3.80
C GLN A 96 12.12 -18.98 -4.80
N PRO A 97 12.25 -19.29 -6.11
CA PRO A 97 11.24 -18.96 -7.11
C PRO A 97 10.04 -19.91 -7.01
N PRO A 98 8.85 -19.51 -7.50
CA PRO A 98 7.73 -20.43 -7.70
C PRO A 98 8.12 -21.58 -8.64
N GLU A 99 7.57 -22.78 -8.46
CA GLU A 99 7.92 -23.96 -9.28
C GLU A 99 7.59 -23.76 -10.77
N ASN A 100 6.57 -22.98 -11.09
CA ASN A 100 6.10 -22.72 -12.45
C ASN A 100 6.72 -21.47 -13.10
N ASP A 101 7.64 -20.78 -12.43
CA ASP A 101 8.34 -19.62 -12.98
C ASP A 101 9.61 -20.07 -13.73
N TRP A 102 9.51 -20.23 -15.05
CA TRP A 102 10.65 -20.64 -15.87
C TRP A 102 11.84 -19.66 -15.75
N TRP A 103 11.58 -18.34 -15.75
CA TRP A 103 12.66 -17.35 -15.68
C TRP A 103 13.39 -17.42 -14.34
N GLY A 104 12.66 -17.35 -13.22
CA GLY A 104 13.23 -17.40 -11.88
C GLY A 104 13.93 -18.72 -11.56
N ASN A 105 13.51 -19.83 -12.18
CA ASN A 105 14.17 -21.12 -12.04
C ASN A 105 15.42 -21.29 -12.91
N ASN A 106 15.55 -20.48 -13.96
CA ASN A 106 16.63 -20.53 -14.94
C ASN A 106 17.44 -19.22 -14.94
N GLY A 107 17.32 -18.39 -15.98
CA GLY A 107 18.20 -17.25 -16.19
C GLY A 107 18.09 -16.14 -15.13
N GLY A 108 16.93 -16.04 -14.48
CA GLY A 108 16.66 -15.10 -13.39
C GLY A 108 17.19 -15.55 -12.03
N ARG A 109 17.59 -16.82 -11.86
CA ARG A 109 17.93 -17.40 -10.55
C ARG A 109 19.04 -16.64 -9.83
N GLN A 110 20.06 -16.21 -10.56
CA GLN A 110 21.19 -15.46 -9.99
C GLN A 110 20.80 -14.02 -9.55
N TRP A 111 19.69 -13.50 -10.05
CA TRP A 111 19.19 -12.15 -9.77
C TRP A 111 18.10 -12.13 -8.69
N ARG A 112 17.84 -13.28 -8.05
CA ARG A 112 16.92 -13.38 -6.93
C ARG A 112 17.64 -13.09 -5.62
N GLY A 113 17.00 -12.30 -4.76
CA GLY A 113 17.61 -11.86 -3.51
C GLY A 113 18.61 -10.73 -3.70
N GLY A 114 19.47 -10.49 -2.70
CA GLY A 114 20.55 -9.50 -2.78
C GLY A 114 20.09 -8.03 -2.91
N ARG A 115 18.77 -7.77 -2.78
CA ARG A 115 18.18 -6.45 -2.92
C ARG A 115 17.30 -6.09 -1.72
N GLY A 116 17.27 -4.80 -1.42
CA GLY A 116 16.44 -4.23 -0.35
C GLY A 116 15.11 -3.69 -0.87
N PRO A 117 14.28 -3.09 0.01
CA PRO A 117 12.96 -2.57 -0.34
C PRO A 117 13.01 -1.43 -1.38
N SER A 118 14.15 -0.75 -1.53
CA SER A 118 14.35 0.27 -2.57
C SER A 118 14.33 -0.28 -4.00
N ALA A 119 14.45 -1.61 -4.18
CA ALA A 119 14.26 -2.23 -5.48
C ALA A 119 12.79 -2.20 -5.94
N SER A 120 11.84 -2.03 -5.02
CA SER A 120 10.42 -2.03 -5.33
C SER A 120 9.89 -0.62 -5.60
N ILE A 121 9.48 -0.36 -6.84
CA ILE A 121 8.68 0.82 -7.18
C ILE A 121 7.21 0.47 -6.98
N ASN A 122 6.66 0.89 -5.84
CA ASN A 122 5.29 0.63 -5.45
C ASN A 122 4.33 1.62 -6.13
N PHE A 123 3.28 1.12 -6.76
CA PHE A 123 2.24 1.94 -7.37
C PHE A 123 0.87 1.26 -7.26
N VAL A 124 -0.20 2.06 -7.17
CA VAL A 124 -1.60 1.57 -7.18
C VAL A 124 -2.26 1.82 -8.53
N THR A 125 -1.87 2.88 -9.23
CA THR A 125 -2.31 3.23 -10.58
C THR A 125 -1.12 3.78 -11.35
N ALA A 126 -1.18 3.70 -12.67
CA ALA A 126 -0.21 4.29 -13.59
C ALA A 126 -0.96 5.15 -14.61
N HIS A 127 -0.28 5.56 -15.68
CA HIS A 127 -0.95 6.15 -16.84
C HIS A 127 -1.77 5.11 -17.60
N ASP A 128 -1.31 3.85 -17.61
CA ASP A 128 -2.06 2.71 -18.14
C ASP A 128 -3.05 2.15 -17.10
N GLY A 129 -4.23 1.73 -17.58
CA GLY A 129 -5.32 1.19 -16.78
C GLY A 129 -6.16 2.27 -16.09
N PHE A 130 -6.95 1.87 -15.08
CA PHE A 130 -7.80 2.81 -14.36
C PHE A 130 -7.03 3.87 -13.56
N THR A 131 -7.61 5.07 -13.51
CA THR A 131 -7.24 6.11 -12.54
C THR A 131 -7.61 5.69 -11.11
N LEU A 132 -7.13 6.41 -10.09
CA LEU A 132 -7.41 6.03 -8.71
C LEU A 132 -8.90 6.16 -8.37
N ALA A 133 -9.59 7.16 -8.94
CA ALA A 133 -11.03 7.33 -8.78
C ALA A 133 -11.80 6.21 -9.51
N ASP A 134 -11.35 5.81 -10.69
CA ASP A 134 -12.05 4.79 -11.48
C ASP A 134 -11.93 3.39 -10.85
N VAL A 135 -10.82 3.09 -10.17
CA VAL A 135 -10.65 1.82 -9.42
C VAL A 135 -11.75 1.62 -8.36
N VAL A 136 -12.31 2.72 -7.82
CA VAL A 136 -13.39 2.69 -6.82
C VAL A 136 -14.77 3.05 -7.38
N SER A 137 -14.85 3.31 -8.70
CA SER A 137 -16.09 3.77 -9.35
C SER A 137 -16.55 2.85 -10.49
N TYR A 138 -15.68 1.98 -11.01
CA TYR A 138 -15.98 1.10 -12.14
C TYR A 138 -15.50 -0.33 -11.88
N ASN A 139 -16.38 -1.32 -12.10
CA ASN A 139 -16.02 -2.73 -12.13
C ASN A 139 -15.36 -3.11 -13.47
N ASN A 140 -15.78 -2.49 -14.59
CA ASN A 140 -15.32 -2.87 -15.93
C ASN A 140 -14.82 -1.66 -16.73
N LYS A 141 -13.88 -1.91 -17.65
CA LYS A 141 -13.34 -0.88 -18.55
C LYS A 141 -14.39 -0.42 -19.57
N HIS A 142 -14.31 0.86 -19.90
CA HIS A 142 -15.18 1.54 -20.88
C HIS A 142 -14.30 2.25 -21.92
N ASN A 143 -13.68 1.46 -22.79
CA ASN A 143 -12.73 1.92 -23.80
C ASN A 143 -13.37 2.05 -25.20
N GLU A 144 -14.69 2.15 -25.29
CA GLU A 144 -15.40 2.20 -26.58
C GLU A 144 -14.92 3.35 -27.47
N ALA A 145 -14.53 4.47 -26.86
CA ALA A 145 -13.98 5.63 -27.56
C ALA A 145 -12.62 5.37 -28.25
N ASN A 146 -11.91 4.30 -27.88
CA ASN A 146 -10.60 3.96 -28.44
C ASN A 146 -10.70 3.29 -29.82
N GLY A 147 -11.90 2.91 -30.26
CA GLY A 147 -12.15 2.38 -31.60
C GLY A 147 -11.75 0.92 -31.80
N GLU A 148 -11.43 0.20 -30.73
CA GLU A 148 -11.09 -1.23 -30.77
C GLU A 148 -12.18 -2.13 -30.20
N ASP A 149 -13.42 -1.63 -30.13
CA ASP A 149 -14.59 -2.33 -29.57
C ASP A 149 -14.35 -2.83 -28.14
N ASN A 150 -13.72 -2.01 -27.30
CA ASN A 150 -13.36 -2.29 -25.90
C ASN A 150 -12.40 -3.50 -25.73
N ARG A 151 -11.71 -3.94 -26.80
CA ARG A 151 -10.75 -5.07 -26.74
C ARG A 151 -9.43 -4.67 -26.10
N ASP A 152 -9.01 -3.42 -26.29
CA ASP A 152 -7.77 -2.84 -25.78
C ASP A 152 -7.77 -2.60 -24.26
N GLY A 153 -6.60 -2.60 -23.63
CA GLY A 153 -6.44 -2.35 -22.19
C GLY A 153 -6.66 -3.57 -21.29
N GLU A 154 -6.25 -3.44 -20.02
CA GLU A 154 -6.28 -4.51 -19.01
C GLU A 154 -7.70 -5.05 -18.77
N ALA A 155 -7.83 -6.38 -18.77
CA ALA A 155 -9.10 -7.06 -18.51
C ALA A 155 -9.37 -7.25 -17.01
N HIS A 156 -8.32 -7.43 -16.20
CA HIS A 156 -8.42 -7.74 -14.77
C HIS A 156 -7.92 -6.58 -13.91
N ASN A 157 -8.74 -5.53 -13.80
CA ASN A 157 -8.35 -4.30 -13.10
C ASN A 157 -8.35 -4.40 -11.56
N ASN A 158 -8.88 -5.49 -10.99
CA ASN A 158 -9.09 -5.68 -9.56
C ASN A 158 -9.81 -4.50 -8.88
N SER A 159 -10.75 -3.87 -9.59
CA SER A 159 -11.52 -2.72 -9.12
C SER A 159 -12.84 -3.15 -8.47
N TRP A 160 -13.50 -2.20 -7.81
CA TRP A 160 -14.86 -2.35 -7.32
C TRP A 160 -15.55 -0.99 -7.32
N ASN A 161 -16.72 -0.89 -7.93
CA ASN A 161 -17.49 0.35 -8.04
C ASN A 161 -18.17 0.82 -6.73
N CYS A 162 -17.84 0.19 -5.60
CA CYS A 162 -18.40 0.50 -4.29
C CYS A 162 -19.94 0.47 -4.20
N GLY A 163 -20.62 -0.20 -5.13
CA GLY A 163 -22.06 -0.43 -5.13
C GLY A 163 -22.79 0.02 -6.40
N GLU A 164 -22.26 0.98 -7.16
CA GLU A 164 -22.90 1.52 -8.37
C GLU A 164 -21.86 1.93 -9.42
N GLU A 165 -22.09 1.57 -10.69
CA GLU A 165 -21.13 1.81 -11.77
C GLU A 165 -21.15 3.30 -12.20
N GLY A 166 -20.02 3.99 -12.05
CA GLY A 166 -19.85 5.40 -12.39
C GLY A 166 -20.38 6.37 -11.32
N PRO A 167 -20.69 7.64 -11.68
CA PRO A 167 -21.10 8.65 -10.73
C PRO A 167 -22.41 8.28 -9.99
N SER A 168 -22.37 8.21 -8.65
CA SER A 168 -23.52 7.88 -7.78
C SER A 168 -23.76 8.93 -6.68
N GLY A 169 -24.99 8.97 -6.13
CA GLY A 169 -25.43 9.88 -5.06
C GLY A 169 -26.01 9.18 -3.81
N LYS A 170 -25.75 7.88 -3.59
CA LYS A 170 -26.29 7.10 -2.45
C LYS A 170 -25.35 7.07 -1.23
N TRP A 171 -25.91 6.91 -0.02
CA TRP A 171 -25.19 6.84 1.27
C TRP A 171 -25.62 5.62 2.11
N GLU A 172 -24.69 4.78 2.60
CA GLU A 172 -24.97 3.58 3.42
C GLU A 172 -23.91 3.30 4.52
N VAL A 173 -24.28 2.67 5.67
CA VAL A 173 -23.39 2.26 6.81
C VAL A 173 -23.98 1.09 7.67
N ASN A 174 -23.18 0.10 8.22
CA ASN A 174 -23.52 -0.84 9.35
C ASN A 174 -22.35 -1.72 9.98
N LEU A 175 -22.56 -2.45 11.14
CA LEU A 175 -21.70 -2.92 12.32
C LEU A 175 -21.34 -4.47 12.54
N PRO A 176 -20.20 -4.97 13.17
CA PRO A 176 -19.71 -6.39 13.40
C PRO A 176 -19.11 -6.84 14.79
N ASN A 177 -18.53 -8.08 14.84
CA ASN A 177 -17.46 -8.54 15.78
C ASN A 177 -16.56 -9.76 15.32
N GLN A 178 -15.28 -9.77 15.75
CA GLN A 178 -14.19 -10.81 15.72
C GLN A 178 -13.07 -10.76 14.63
N PRO A 179 -11.75 -10.78 15.00
CA PRO A 179 -10.60 -10.72 14.07
C PRO A 179 -10.14 -12.10 13.52
N ASP A 180 -9.57 -12.10 12.32
CA ASP A 180 -9.31 -13.29 11.50
C ASP A 180 -8.05 -13.15 10.61
N TRP A 181 -7.24 -14.21 10.53
CA TRP A 181 -6.05 -14.34 9.65
C TRP A 181 -6.26 -15.34 8.51
N SER A 182 -7.47 -15.89 8.38
CA SER A 182 -7.82 -16.79 7.29
C SER A 182 -7.92 -16.04 5.97
N ASP A 183 -8.19 -16.78 4.90
CA ASP A 183 -8.49 -16.22 3.59
C ASP A 183 -9.69 -15.24 3.61
N THR A 184 -10.50 -15.20 4.67
CA THR A 184 -11.56 -14.21 4.86
C THR A 184 -11.13 -12.96 5.65
N SER A 185 -9.83 -12.79 5.93
CA SER A 185 -9.32 -11.64 6.66
C SER A 185 -9.65 -10.31 5.98
N ARG A 186 -9.97 -9.31 6.79
CA ARG A 186 -10.33 -7.94 6.38
C ARG A 186 -9.66 -6.86 7.23
N LEU A 187 -8.59 -7.23 7.95
CA LEU A 187 -7.88 -6.31 8.83
C LEU A 187 -6.39 -6.62 8.82
N VAL A 188 -5.58 -5.63 8.44
CA VAL A 188 -4.13 -5.65 8.67
C VAL A 188 -3.79 -4.44 9.54
N ALA A 189 -3.10 -4.68 10.64
CA ALA A 189 -2.63 -3.65 11.55
C ALA A 189 -1.19 -3.94 12.01
N PHE A 190 -0.38 -2.90 12.17
CA PHE A 190 1.02 -3.02 12.57
C PHE A 190 1.49 -1.79 13.36
N THR A 191 2.63 -1.95 14.02
CA THR A 191 3.35 -0.82 14.63
C THR A 191 4.69 -0.63 13.95
N LEU A 192 5.13 0.62 13.84
CA LEU A 192 6.42 0.98 13.24
C LEU A 192 7.19 1.90 14.18
N SER A 193 8.30 1.40 14.73
CA SER A 193 9.16 2.14 15.67
C SER A 193 10.10 3.09 14.94
N ASP A 194 10.38 4.25 15.56
CA ASP A 194 11.38 5.21 15.10
C ASP A 194 12.80 4.94 15.64
N GLY A 195 12.97 3.92 16.49
CA GLY A 195 14.24 3.60 17.16
C GLY A 195 14.66 4.56 18.28
N LYS A 196 13.87 5.61 18.56
CA LYS A 196 14.07 6.65 19.57
C LYS A 196 12.98 6.66 20.65
N GLY A 197 12.10 5.67 20.63
CA GLY A 197 11.02 5.48 21.61
C GLY A 197 9.66 6.04 21.18
N GLY A 198 9.56 6.62 19.97
CA GLY A 198 8.30 6.92 19.30
C GLY A 198 7.93 5.81 18.32
N SER A 199 6.64 5.70 18.01
CA SER A 199 6.20 4.79 16.95
C SER A 199 4.85 5.19 16.37
N LEU A 200 4.52 4.57 15.25
CA LEU A 200 3.20 4.60 14.64
C LEU A 200 2.44 3.31 14.92
N TYR A 201 1.12 3.41 14.96
CA TYR A 201 0.18 2.30 14.80
C TYR A 201 -0.65 2.58 13.56
N VAL A 202 -0.71 1.63 12.64
CA VAL A 202 -1.47 1.76 11.39
C VAL A 202 -2.42 0.58 11.30
N ALA A 203 -3.67 0.81 10.89
CA ALA A 203 -4.63 -0.25 10.64
C ALA A 203 -5.50 0.05 9.43
N PHE A 204 -5.76 -0.99 8.64
CA PHE A 204 -6.64 -0.97 7.47
C PHE A 204 -7.80 -1.94 7.71
N ASN A 205 -9.02 -1.43 7.91
CA ASN A 205 -10.23 -2.23 7.99
C ASN A 205 -10.92 -2.25 6.63
N THR A 206 -10.78 -3.35 5.90
CA THR A 206 -11.36 -3.54 4.56
C THR A 206 -12.67 -4.31 4.59
N SER A 207 -13.21 -4.50 5.80
CA SER A 207 -14.50 -5.16 6.02
C SER A 207 -15.64 -4.22 5.68
N HIS A 208 -16.79 -4.80 5.32
CA HIS A 208 -18.07 -4.10 5.25
C HIS A 208 -18.62 -3.70 6.62
N MET A 209 -17.85 -3.90 7.69
CA MET A 209 -18.27 -3.69 9.06
C MET A 209 -17.21 -2.95 9.91
N PRO A 210 -17.57 -2.00 10.81
CA PRO A 210 -16.67 -1.27 11.70
C PRO A 210 -16.04 -2.10 12.81
N ARG A 211 -14.76 -1.96 13.13
CA ARG A 211 -14.14 -2.75 14.22
C ARG A 211 -13.84 -1.89 15.44
N LEU A 212 -13.89 -2.51 16.62
CA LEU A 212 -13.30 -1.94 17.83
C LEU A 212 -11.91 -2.54 18.01
N LEU A 213 -10.87 -1.75 17.79
CA LEU A 213 -9.49 -2.20 17.86
C LEU A 213 -8.97 -2.07 19.29
N ARG A 214 -8.32 -3.13 19.78
CA ARG A 214 -7.52 -3.09 21.00
C ARG A 214 -6.08 -2.75 20.63
N LEU A 215 -5.62 -1.57 21.03
CA LEU A 215 -4.30 -1.04 20.75
C LEU A 215 -3.25 -1.69 21.67
N PRO A 216 -2.01 -1.89 21.21
CA PRO A 216 -0.93 -2.35 22.07
C PRO A 216 -0.62 -1.27 23.13
N ALA A 217 -0.60 -1.68 24.39
CA ALA A 217 -0.27 -0.80 25.51
C ALA A 217 1.24 -0.73 25.72
N TRP A 218 1.80 0.49 25.70
CA TRP A 218 3.21 0.73 25.98
C TRP A 218 3.34 1.56 27.24
N ALA A 219 4.20 1.12 28.16
CA ALA A 219 4.34 1.73 29.47
C ALA A 219 4.67 3.24 29.34
N GLY A 220 3.87 4.07 30.01
CA GLY A 220 4.02 5.53 30.03
C GLY A 220 3.69 6.22 28.69
N ARG A 221 2.97 5.55 27.78
CA ARG A 221 2.61 6.09 26.47
C ARG A 221 1.16 5.83 26.11
N VAL A 222 0.59 6.77 25.35
CA VAL A 222 -0.76 6.70 24.79
C VAL A 222 -0.70 6.90 23.27
N TRP A 223 -1.64 6.29 22.56
CA TRP A 223 -1.80 6.51 21.13
C TRP A 223 -2.59 7.79 20.87
N GLN A 224 -2.11 8.64 19.98
CA GLN A 224 -2.76 9.89 19.60
C GLN A 224 -3.19 9.81 18.14
N PRO A 225 -4.43 10.21 17.79
CA PRO A 225 -4.89 10.18 16.41
C PRO A 225 -4.10 11.16 15.53
N LEU A 226 -3.80 10.71 14.31
CA LEU A 226 -3.22 11.51 13.24
C LEU A 226 -4.05 11.38 11.96
N VAL A 227 -4.29 10.16 11.49
CA VAL A 227 -5.12 9.90 10.30
C VAL A 227 -6.31 9.05 10.71
N ASP A 228 -7.49 9.40 10.21
CA ASP A 228 -8.69 8.59 10.33
C ASP A 228 -9.64 8.88 9.17
N THR A 229 -9.63 8.02 8.14
CA THR A 229 -10.44 8.23 6.93
C THR A 229 -11.95 8.08 7.17
N SER A 230 -12.37 7.71 8.39
CA SER A 230 -13.80 7.77 8.78
C SER A 230 -14.30 9.18 9.08
N LYS A 231 -13.38 10.14 9.27
CA LYS A 231 -13.71 11.51 9.61
C LYS A 231 -13.87 12.33 8.34
N VAL A 232 -14.75 13.33 8.40
CA VAL A 232 -14.90 14.30 7.32
C VAL A 232 -13.72 15.28 7.38
N ALA A 233 -13.20 15.65 6.22
CA ALA A 233 -12.15 16.68 6.13
C ALA A 233 -12.57 17.98 6.83
N PRO A 234 -11.65 18.65 7.54
CA PRO A 234 -10.21 18.39 7.62
C PRO A 234 -9.79 17.40 8.73
N TYR A 235 -10.73 16.79 9.44
CA TYR A 235 -10.43 15.95 10.62
C TYR A 235 -9.99 14.53 10.27
N ASP A 236 -9.97 14.19 8.98
CA ASP A 236 -9.35 12.97 8.44
C ASP A 236 -7.83 12.99 8.59
N PHE A 237 -7.20 14.17 8.70
CA PHE A 237 -5.77 14.34 8.95
C PHE A 237 -5.48 15.44 9.98
N LEU A 238 -5.18 15.05 11.22
CA LEU A 238 -4.94 15.96 12.35
C LEU A 238 -3.49 16.49 12.39
N ALA A 239 -3.14 17.34 11.43
CA ALA A 239 -1.92 18.14 11.45
C ALA A 239 -2.24 19.63 11.32
N ALA A 240 -1.43 20.47 11.96
CA ALA A 240 -1.62 21.90 11.92
C ALA A 240 -1.15 22.46 10.57
N ASP A 241 -2.00 23.26 9.93
CA ASP A 241 -1.76 23.86 8.62
C ASP A 241 -2.58 25.16 8.44
N GLY A 242 -2.89 25.54 7.20
CA GLY A 242 -3.74 26.70 6.90
C GLY A 242 -5.23 26.51 7.23
N VAL A 243 -5.68 25.29 7.54
CA VAL A 243 -7.07 24.92 7.82
C VAL A 243 -7.26 24.59 9.29
N LEU A 244 -6.39 23.75 9.86
CA LEU A 244 -6.42 23.37 11.28
C LEU A 244 -5.34 24.12 12.07
N SER A 245 -5.75 24.85 13.11
CA SER A 245 -4.79 25.41 14.05
C SER A 245 -4.21 24.34 14.99
N ALA A 246 -3.09 24.64 15.63
CA ALA A 246 -2.53 23.76 16.67
C ALA A 246 -3.51 23.53 17.84
N ALA A 247 -4.39 24.50 18.12
CA ALA A 247 -5.42 24.36 19.14
C ALA A 247 -6.53 23.38 18.72
N ASP A 248 -6.93 23.40 17.44
CA ASP A 248 -7.93 22.49 16.88
C ASP A 248 -7.43 21.05 16.91
N VAL A 249 -6.18 20.82 16.49
CA VAL A 249 -5.53 19.49 16.57
C VAL A 249 -5.49 18.99 18.01
N ALA A 250 -5.11 19.84 18.97
CA ALA A 250 -5.09 19.47 20.38
C ALA A 250 -6.49 19.19 20.96
N ALA A 251 -7.50 19.93 20.51
CA ALA A 251 -8.89 19.70 20.91
C ALA A 251 -9.44 18.38 20.35
N ALA A 252 -9.19 18.09 19.07
CA ALA A 252 -9.60 16.85 18.41
C ALA A 252 -8.92 15.61 19.02
N ARG A 253 -7.65 15.72 19.41
CA ARG A 253 -6.96 14.65 20.14
C ARG A 253 -7.55 14.40 21.53
N ARG A 254 -7.86 15.47 22.27
CA ARG A 254 -8.47 15.36 23.60
C ARG A 254 -9.87 14.78 23.58
N SER A 255 -10.68 15.05 22.54
CA SER A 255 -12.02 14.46 22.44
C SER A 255 -12.01 12.94 22.32
N LEU A 256 -10.88 12.36 21.85
CA LEU A 256 -10.67 10.91 21.73
C LEU A 256 -9.82 10.34 22.88
N ALA A 257 -9.39 11.16 23.85
CA ALA A 257 -8.47 10.76 24.90
C ALA A 257 -8.96 9.54 25.70
N MET A 258 -10.24 9.53 26.09
CA MET A 258 -10.83 8.40 26.85
C MET A 258 -10.67 7.06 26.13
N TRP A 259 -10.95 7.03 24.81
CA TRP A 259 -10.77 5.83 24.00
C TRP A 259 -9.30 5.40 23.96
N THR A 260 -8.40 6.35 23.70
CA THR A 260 -6.97 6.06 23.54
C THR A 260 -6.27 5.68 24.83
N THR A 261 -6.70 6.22 25.98
CA THR A 261 -6.22 5.85 27.32
C THR A 261 -6.70 4.44 27.69
N ASP A 262 -7.91 4.06 27.28
CA ASP A 262 -8.40 2.67 27.38
C ASP A 262 -7.77 1.73 26.34
N HIS A 263 -6.76 2.19 25.59
CA HIS A 263 -6.11 1.48 24.50
C HIS A 263 -7.13 0.87 23.52
N THR A 264 -8.17 1.63 23.20
CA THR A 264 -9.28 1.21 22.35
C THR A 264 -9.51 2.24 21.25
N TYR A 265 -9.80 1.82 20.03
CA TYR A 265 -10.12 2.75 18.94
C TYR A 265 -11.18 2.19 18.00
N PRO A 266 -12.31 2.89 17.77
CA PRO A 266 -13.32 2.47 16.80
C PRO A 266 -12.90 2.86 15.38
N VAL A 267 -13.01 1.92 14.43
CA VAL A 267 -12.76 2.14 13.00
C VAL A 267 -13.98 1.78 12.18
N LEU A 268 -14.33 2.57 11.16
CA LEU A 268 -15.47 2.31 10.27
C LEU A 268 -15.20 1.17 9.27
N PRO A 269 -16.23 0.63 8.58
CA PRO A 269 -16.01 -0.15 7.36
C PRO A 269 -15.11 0.61 6.38
N TRP A 270 -14.33 -0.12 5.57
CA TRP A 270 -13.46 0.46 4.54
C TRP A 270 -12.71 1.72 4.99
N SER A 271 -12.03 1.64 6.13
CA SER A 271 -11.31 2.77 6.74
C SER A 271 -9.86 2.45 7.04
N CYS A 272 -9.06 3.52 7.12
CA CYS A 272 -7.66 3.48 7.51
C CYS A 272 -7.43 4.46 8.66
N ILE A 273 -6.61 4.04 9.62
CA ILE A 273 -6.14 4.89 10.71
C ILE A 273 -4.62 4.89 10.82
N VAL A 274 -4.08 6.03 11.24
CA VAL A 274 -2.68 6.18 11.69
C VAL A 274 -2.70 6.88 13.04
N LEU A 275 -2.11 6.25 14.04
CA LEU A 275 -1.94 6.78 15.38
C LEU A 275 -0.44 6.95 15.67
N VAL A 276 -0.10 7.94 16.47
CA VAL A 276 1.28 8.24 16.89
C VAL A 276 1.39 8.02 18.38
N SER A 277 2.44 7.33 18.81
CA SER A 277 2.68 7.12 20.24
C SER A 277 3.22 8.41 20.87
N ALA A 278 2.59 8.88 21.93
CA ALA A 278 2.99 10.05 22.72
C ALA A 278 3.19 9.68 24.20
N PRO A 279 4.01 10.42 24.97
CA PRO A 279 4.06 10.27 26.42
C PRO A 279 2.67 10.43 27.02
N GLU A 280 2.34 9.61 28.01
CA GLU A 280 1.08 9.71 28.73
C GLU A 280 1.03 11.01 29.54
N ASP A 281 -0.05 11.77 29.38
CA ASP A 281 -0.35 12.97 30.15
C ASP A 281 -1.69 12.80 30.87
N PRO A 282 -1.71 12.52 32.18
CA PRO A 282 -2.96 12.35 32.94
C PRO A 282 -3.88 13.57 32.89
N ALA A 283 -3.37 14.76 32.53
CA ALA A 283 -4.19 15.95 32.38
C ALA A 283 -4.98 15.98 31.05
N SER A 284 -4.76 15.02 30.13
CA SER A 284 -5.42 14.99 28.82
C SER A 284 -6.93 14.75 28.90
N THR A 285 -7.44 14.19 30.01
CA THR A 285 -8.86 13.95 30.26
C THR A 285 -9.55 15.09 31.00
N ASN A 286 -8.80 16.11 31.45
CA ASN A 286 -9.38 17.30 32.06
C ASN A 286 -10.11 18.17 31.02
N MET A 287 -11.03 19.02 31.49
CA MET A 287 -11.81 19.92 30.65
C MET A 287 -10.91 20.73 29.69
N ILE A 288 -11.22 20.70 28.39
CA ILE A 288 -10.56 21.55 27.40
C ILE A 288 -10.85 23.00 27.80
N ARG A 289 -9.81 23.83 28.00
CA ARG A 289 -10.00 25.26 28.29
C ARG A 289 -10.91 25.86 27.22
N SER A 290 -12.00 26.50 27.65
CA SER A 290 -12.92 27.19 26.76
C SER A 290 -12.14 28.18 25.90
N VAL A 291 -12.23 28.00 24.58
CA VAL A 291 -11.84 29.05 23.65
C VAL A 291 -12.78 30.23 23.96
N PRO A 292 -12.28 31.43 24.27
CA PRO A 292 -13.15 32.57 24.51
C PRO A 292 -13.93 32.81 23.23
N ILE A 293 -15.25 32.65 23.29
CA ILE A 293 -16.16 33.14 22.26
C ILE A 293 -15.95 34.65 22.26
N CYS A 294 -15.22 35.16 21.27
CA CYS A 294 -15.08 36.58 21.08
C CYS A 294 -16.46 37.10 20.69
N GLY A 295 -17.16 37.68 21.67
CA GLY A 295 -18.47 38.29 21.47
C GLY A 295 -18.39 39.39 20.43
N ARG A 296 -19.37 39.39 19.52
CA ARG A 296 -19.87 40.62 18.91
C ARG A 296 -21.20 40.97 19.57
#